data_AF-V4JC71-F1
#
_entry.id   AF-V4JC71-F1
#
_cell.length_a   1.000
_cell.length_b   1.000
_cell.length_c   1.000
_cell.angle_alpha   90.00
_cell.angle_beta   90.00
_cell.angle_gamma   90.00
#
_symmetry.space_group_name_H-M   'P 1'
#
loop_
_entity.id
_entity.type
_entity.pdbx_description
1 polymer ?
#
loop_
_entity_poly.entity_id
_entity_poly.type
_entity_poly.pdbx_seq_one_letter_code
_entity_poly.pdbx_strand_id
1 'polypeptide(L)'
;MKSQFGRRAFTHMELYSLFNGYIYGDEKLKREQPKHWHFWLPLLAYYTGAYSDELGNLTLNDIKKVDSIHTFDFHTHGKIQSRQVPIHSALWEAGLERYIQLVKESGHDRLLFDLPSKSGRYSEKVRIWFSGEGERLGYLQKCGLPNIDQQGLKTAISSLRLNFEQQIYISAIQLGKRPAMSYLLGLKEDGAAVEKLDLEILSRVIKPVRVVNNHISWQRFVERH
;
A
#
# COMPACT_ATOMS: atom_id res chain seq x y z
N MET A 1 -8.21 -20.38 18.94
CA MET A 1 -8.87 -20.76 17.67
C MET A 1 -8.22 -20.03 16.50
N LYS A 2 -7.55 -20.72 15.56
CA LYS A 2 -7.18 -20.13 14.26
C LYS A 2 -8.50 -19.78 13.56
N SER A 3 -8.87 -18.49 13.48
CA SER A 3 -10.12 -18.16 12.78
C SER A 3 -10.04 -18.71 11.34
N GLN A 4 -11.01 -19.56 11.01
CA GLN A 4 -11.16 -20.27 9.73
C GLN A 4 -11.60 -19.37 8.57
N PHE A 5 -11.68 -18.06 8.79
CA PHE A 5 -12.29 -17.13 7.86
C PHE A 5 -11.22 -16.37 7.06
N GLY A 6 -11.52 -16.16 5.79
CA GLY A 6 -10.66 -15.45 4.83
C GLY A 6 -10.45 -13.97 5.19
N ARG A 7 -9.64 -13.30 4.38
CA ARG A 7 -9.49 -11.84 4.45
C ARG A 7 -10.52 -11.17 3.54
N ARG A 8 -10.98 -9.98 3.92
CA ARG A 8 -11.81 -9.12 3.07
C ARG A 8 -11.16 -7.76 2.84
N ALA A 9 -11.62 -7.07 1.82
CA ALA A 9 -11.33 -5.66 1.60
C ALA A 9 -11.94 -4.81 2.73
N PHE A 10 -11.36 -3.64 3.00
CA PHE A 10 -11.97 -2.65 3.88
C PHE A 10 -13.22 -2.07 3.24
N THR A 11 -14.24 -1.79 4.04
CA THR A 11 -15.40 -1.02 3.59
C THR A 11 -15.01 0.44 3.37
N HIS A 12 -15.90 1.20 2.74
CA HIS A 12 -15.65 2.62 2.56
C HIS A 12 -15.48 3.37 3.89
N MET A 13 -16.32 3.09 4.90
CA MET A 13 -16.23 3.75 6.21
C MET A 13 -14.97 3.35 6.98
N GLU A 14 -14.50 2.11 6.80
CA GLU A 14 -13.23 1.67 7.39
C GLU A 14 -12.03 2.35 6.73
N LEU A 15 -12.02 2.47 5.39
CA LEU A 15 -11.00 3.25 4.68
C LEU A 15 -11.01 4.71 5.16
N TYR A 16 -12.19 5.31 5.33
CA TYR A 16 -12.31 6.66 5.89
C TYR A 16 -11.69 6.74 7.28
N SER A 17 -12.01 5.80 8.18
CA SER A 17 -11.47 5.76 9.55
C SER A 17 -9.95 5.53 9.57
N LEU A 18 -9.42 4.74 8.63
CA LEU A 18 -7.99 4.49 8.48
C LEU A 18 -7.24 5.71 7.95
N PHE A 19 -7.77 6.39 6.94
CA PHE A 19 -7.09 7.49 6.25
C PHE A 19 -7.45 8.88 6.79
N ASN A 20 -8.26 8.94 7.85
CA ASN A 20 -8.46 10.09 8.73
C ASN A 20 -8.06 9.79 10.18
N GLY A 21 -7.39 8.64 10.41
CA GLY A 21 -6.86 8.27 11.72
C GLY A 21 -5.69 9.16 12.13
N TYR A 22 -5.19 8.96 13.36
CA TYR A 22 -4.17 9.84 13.96
C TYR A 22 -2.92 10.01 13.09
N ILE A 23 -2.48 8.98 12.36
CA ILE A 23 -1.34 9.05 11.45
C ILE A 23 -1.54 10.08 10.32
N TYR A 24 -2.77 10.37 9.92
CA TYR A 24 -3.10 11.30 8.84
C TYR A 24 -3.77 12.59 9.34
N GLY A 25 -3.86 12.78 10.66
CA GLY A 25 -4.34 14.02 11.30
C GLY A 25 -3.22 15.02 11.56
N ASP A 26 -3.49 16.05 12.35
CA ASP A 26 -2.49 17.08 12.73
C ASP A 26 -1.88 16.85 14.12
N GLU A 27 -2.47 15.97 14.91
CA GLU A 27 -2.08 15.71 16.30
C GLU A 27 -1.46 14.32 16.46
N LYS A 28 -0.41 14.24 17.27
CA LYS A 28 0.20 12.98 17.69
C LYS A 28 -0.56 12.40 18.87
N LEU A 29 -0.66 11.08 18.90
CA LEU A 29 -1.10 10.41 20.12
C LEU A 29 -0.03 10.56 21.22
N LYS A 30 -0.48 10.56 22.48
CA LYS A 30 0.43 10.52 23.63
C LYS A 30 1.37 9.32 23.52
N ARG A 31 2.69 9.57 23.58
CA ARG A 31 3.77 8.59 23.43
C ARG A 31 3.82 7.91 22.04
N GLU A 32 3.24 8.53 21.01
CA GLU A 32 3.43 8.09 19.64
C GLU A 32 4.91 8.16 19.25
N GLN A 33 5.38 7.14 18.55
CA GLN A 33 6.70 7.11 17.93
C GLN A 33 6.49 7.00 16.42
N PRO A 34 6.16 8.13 15.75
CA PRO A 34 5.88 8.11 14.32
C PRO A 34 7.13 7.71 13.55
N LYS A 35 6.91 6.91 12.50
CA LYS A 35 7.91 6.47 11.55
C LYS A 35 7.40 6.78 10.16
N HIS A 36 8.30 7.10 9.24
CA HIS A 36 7.95 7.44 7.86
C HIS A 36 7.13 6.31 7.22
N TRP A 37 7.51 5.05 7.47
CA TRP A 37 6.76 3.91 6.97
C TRP A 37 5.35 3.75 7.58
N HIS A 38 5.06 4.29 8.78
CA HIS A 38 3.69 4.25 9.32
C HIS A 38 2.72 5.07 8.44
N PHE A 39 3.20 6.16 7.85
CA PHE A 39 2.44 7.01 6.93
C PHE A 39 2.42 6.42 5.52
N TRP A 40 3.59 6.08 4.97
CA TRP A 40 3.69 5.71 3.55
C TRP A 40 3.23 4.29 3.24
N LEU A 41 3.43 3.33 4.14
CA LEU A 41 3.15 1.93 3.84
C LEU A 41 1.67 1.67 3.53
N PRO A 42 0.68 2.16 4.32
CA PRO A 42 -0.72 1.94 3.99
C PRO A 42 -1.14 2.63 2.69
N LEU A 43 -0.62 3.84 2.41
CA LEU A 43 -0.87 4.53 1.14
C LEU A 43 -0.35 3.73 -0.05
N LEU A 44 0.93 3.32 0.01
CA LEU A 44 1.54 2.53 -1.05
C LEU A 44 0.82 1.19 -1.25
N ALA A 45 0.46 0.50 -0.17
CA ALA A 45 -0.28 -0.76 -0.24
C ALA A 45 -1.66 -0.59 -0.90
N TYR A 46 -2.35 0.52 -0.62
CA TYR A 46 -3.66 0.83 -1.21
C TYR A 46 -3.57 1.20 -2.70
N TYR A 47 -2.59 2.00 -3.09
CA TYR A 47 -2.47 2.51 -4.46
C TYR A 47 -1.70 1.60 -5.42
N THR A 48 -1.05 0.54 -4.92
CA THR A 48 -0.27 -0.40 -5.76
C THR A 48 -0.71 -1.86 -5.62
N GLY A 49 -1.48 -2.18 -4.57
CA GLY A 49 -1.77 -3.54 -4.19
C GLY A 49 -0.54 -4.36 -3.77
N ALA A 50 0.62 -3.76 -3.56
CA ALA A 50 1.84 -4.47 -3.18
C ALA A 50 1.76 -5.04 -1.75
N TYR A 51 2.38 -6.20 -1.54
CA TYR A 51 2.53 -6.77 -0.20
C TYR A 51 3.58 -6.00 0.61
N SER A 52 3.49 -6.10 1.94
CA SER A 52 4.42 -5.42 2.85
C SER A 52 5.88 -5.81 2.65
N ASP A 53 6.16 -7.06 2.25
CA ASP A 53 7.53 -7.48 1.92
C ASP A 53 8.01 -6.92 0.56
N GLU A 54 7.11 -6.68 -0.41
CA GLU A 54 7.47 -6.00 -1.66
C GLU A 54 7.78 -4.52 -1.38
N LEU A 55 6.89 -3.83 -0.67
CA LEU A 55 7.08 -2.43 -0.25
C LEU A 55 8.30 -2.24 0.65
N GLY A 56 8.54 -3.21 1.54
CA GLY A 56 9.67 -3.20 2.44
C GLY A 56 11.00 -3.40 1.72
N ASN A 57 11.05 -4.04 0.54
CA ASN A 57 12.27 -4.19 -0.26
C ASN A 57 12.43 -3.11 -1.34
N LEU A 58 11.39 -2.32 -1.63
CA LEU A 58 11.40 -1.33 -2.70
C LEU A 58 12.47 -0.26 -2.45
N THR A 59 13.32 -0.05 -3.45
CA THR A 59 14.43 0.92 -3.42
C THR A 59 14.13 2.14 -4.28
N LEU A 60 14.94 3.18 -4.15
CA LEU A 60 14.88 4.37 -5.01
C LEU A 60 15.21 4.03 -6.45
N ASN A 61 16.04 3.01 -6.69
CA ASN A 61 16.32 2.51 -8.03
C ASN A 61 15.10 1.86 -8.69
N ASP A 62 14.14 1.37 -7.91
CA ASP A 62 12.91 0.78 -8.42
C ASP A 62 11.83 1.82 -8.78
N ILE A 63 12.12 3.11 -8.53
CA ILE A 63 11.27 4.22 -8.98
C ILE A 63 11.76 4.66 -10.34
N LYS A 64 11.07 4.20 -11.40
CA LYS A 64 11.46 4.48 -12.78
C LYS A 64 10.58 5.57 -13.37
N LYS A 65 11.13 6.28 -14.35
CA LYS A 65 10.39 7.14 -15.25
C LYS A 65 10.56 6.57 -16.66
N VAL A 66 9.46 6.12 -17.26
CA VAL A 66 9.42 5.66 -18.64
C VAL A 66 8.52 6.63 -19.39
N ASP A 67 9.10 7.36 -20.34
CA ASP A 67 8.48 8.51 -20.99
C ASP A 67 8.01 9.56 -19.96
N SER A 68 6.70 9.79 -19.84
CA SER A 68 6.09 10.69 -18.85
C SER A 68 5.50 9.97 -17.63
N ILE A 69 5.56 8.63 -17.58
CA ILE A 69 4.91 7.83 -16.54
C ILE A 69 5.96 7.37 -15.54
N HIS A 70 5.73 7.69 -14.27
CA HIS A 70 6.52 7.15 -13.16
C HIS A 70 5.94 5.82 -12.70
N THR A 71 6.79 4.84 -12.43
CA THR A 71 6.40 3.50 -11.98
C THR A 71 7.16 3.08 -10.74
N PHE A 72 6.55 2.20 -9.96
CA PHE A 72 7.25 1.32 -9.04
C PHE A 72 7.50 -0.03 -9.72
N ASP A 73 8.74 -0.46 -9.72
CA ASP A 73 9.15 -1.76 -10.26
C ASP A 73 9.23 -2.77 -9.11
N PHE A 74 8.29 -3.71 -9.08
CA PHE A 74 8.27 -4.76 -8.07
C PHE A 74 8.94 -6.02 -8.60
N HIS A 75 10.08 -6.34 -8.01
CA HIS A 75 10.83 -7.57 -8.26
C HIS A 75 10.43 -8.66 -7.26
N THR A 76 10.13 -9.85 -7.76
CA THR A 76 9.60 -10.95 -6.94
C THR A 76 10.16 -12.30 -7.38
N HIS A 77 10.20 -13.24 -6.44
CA HIS A 77 10.60 -14.62 -6.71
C HIS A 77 9.41 -15.57 -6.51
N GLY A 78 9.14 -16.43 -7.48
CA GLY A 78 8.22 -17.56 -7.34
C GLY A 78 6.75 -17.27 -7.67
N LYS A 79 5.93 -17.05 -6.63
CA LYS A 79 4.45 -17.20 -6.67
C LYS A 79 3.70 -16.09 -7.39
N ILE A 80 4.20 -14.87 -7.28
CA ILE A 80 3.72 -13.71 -8.03
C ILE A 80 4.80 -13.34 -9.04
N GLN A 81 4.40 -12.77 -10.16
CA GLN A 81 5.33 -12.28 -11.17
C GLN A 81 5.81 -10.86 -10.83
N SER A 82 6.97 -10.49 -11.38
CA SER A 82 7.46 -9.12 -11.32
C SER A 82 6.60 -8.22 -12.21
N ARG A 83 6.47 -6.95 -11.84
CA ARG A 83 5.56 -6.01 -12.52
C ARG A 83 5.98 -4.57 -12.32
N GLN A 84 5.60 -3.71 -13.27
CA GLN A 84 5.69 -2.25 -13.12
C GLN A 84 4.30 -1.69 -12.85
N VAL A 85 4.19 -0.86 -11.82
CA VAL A 85 2.92 -0.26 -11.40
C VAL A 85 3.03 1.27 -11.52
N PRO A 86 2.27 1.91 -12.42
CA PRO A 86 2.20 3.37 -12.49
C PRO A 86 1.85 4.00 -11.15
N ILE A 87 2.56 5.08 -10.80
CA ILE A 87 2.37 5.80 -9.55
C ILE A 87 1.11 6.66 -9.65
N HIS A 88 0.11 6.34 -8.83
CA HIS A 88 -1.15 7.07 -8.76
C HIS A 88 -0.95 8.53 -8.30
N SER A 89 -1.70 9.49 -8.88
CA SER A 89 -1.55 10.94 -8.59
C SER A 89 -1.68 11.29 -7.11
N ALA A 90 -2.61 10.64 -6.42
CA ALA A 90 -2.80 10.78 -4.98
C ALA A 90 -1.52 10.60 -4.14
N LEU A 91 -0.55 9.78 -4.58
CA LEU A 91 0.73 9.65 -3.87
C LEU A 91 1.60 10.90 -4.06
N TRP A 92 1.61 11.48 -5.27
CA TRP A 92 2.29 12.75 -5.55
C TRP A 92 1.65 13.89 -4.76
N GLU A 93 0.31 13.97 -4.77
CA GLU A 93 -0.48 14.93 -4.00
C GLU A 93 -0.22 14.81 -2.49
N ALA A 94 -0.06 13.58 -1.99
CA ALA A 94 0.33 13.31 -0.60
C ALA A 94 1.77 13.73 -0.27
N GLY A 95 2.60 14.11 -1.25
CA GLY A 95 3.96 14.60 -1.04
C GLY A 95 5.06 13.56 -1.25
N LEU A 96 4.83 12.54 -2.09
CA LEU A 96 5.81 11.46 -2.34
C LEU A 96 7.14 11.98 -2.87
N GLU A 97 7.14 13.02 -3.70
CA GLU A 97 8.36 13.63 -4.23
C GLU A 97 9.26 14.17 -3.10
N ARG A 98 8.67 14.90 -2.14
CA ARG A 98 9.39 15.42 -0.97
C ARG A 98 9.91 14.28 -0.09
N TYR A 99 9.15 13.20 0.05
CA TYR A 99 9.61 12.04 0.79
C TYR A 99 10.79 11.36 0.10
N ILE A 100 10.72 11.13 -1.22
CA ILE A 100 11.83 10.56 -2.00
C ILE A 100 13.08 11.42 -1.85
N GLN A 101 12.94 12.76 -1.90
CA GLN A 101 14.05 13.67 -1.71
C GLN A 101 14.67 13.54 -0.30
N LEU A 102 13.85 13.45 0.74
CA LEU A 102 14.31 13.19 2.11
C LEU A 102 15.07 11.85 2.21
N VAL A 103 14.59 10.78 1.58
CA VAL A 103 15.28 9.48 1.57
C VAL A 103 16.66 9.60 0.92
N LYS A 104 16.76 10.31 -0.22
CA LYS A 104 18.03 10.57 -0.93
C LYS A 104 19.01 11.38 -0.08
N GLU A 105 18.56 12.50 0.48
CA GLU A 105 19.38 13.39 1.31
C GLU A 105 19.86 12.71 2.60
N SER A 106 19.08 11.77 3.12
CA SER A 106 19.45 10.95 4.27
C SER A 106 20.43 9.81 3.92
N GLY A 107 20.83 9.66 2.66
CA GLY A 107 21.76 8.63 2.20
C GLY A 107 21.19 7.21 2.24
N HIS A 108 19.86 7.06 2.20
CA HIS A 108 19.20 5.77 2.19
C HIS A 108 18.79 5.36 0.76
N ASP A 109 18.91 4.06 0.46
CA ASP A 109 18.48 3.52 -0.83
C ASP A 109 17.06 2.94 -0.79
N ARG A 110 16.62 2.43 0.37
CA ARG A 110 15.30 1.81 0.50
C ARG A 110 14.23 2.87 0.71
N LEU A 111 13.12 2.80 -0.04
CA LEU A 111 12.05 3.79 0.07
C LEU A 111 11.50 3.84 1.50
N LEU A 112 11.15 2.69 2.06
CA LEU A 112 10.76 2.55 3.47
C LEU A 112 11.98 2.23 4.35
N PHE A 113 12.99 3.12 4.34
CA PHE A 113 14.27 2.90 5.02
C PHE A 113 14.13 2.64 6.52
N ASP A 114 13.16 3.26 7.20
CA ASP A 114 12.96 3.14 8.64
C ASP A 114 12.02 2.00 9.05
N LEU A 115 11.60 1.15 8.10
CA LEU A 115 10.85 -0.08 8.37
C LEU A 115 11.82 -1.21 8.80
N PRO A 116 11.78 -1.68 10.06
CA PRO A 116 12.66 -2.74 10.51
C PRO A 116 12.29 -4.09 9.86
N SER A 117 13.31 -4.87 9.51
CA SER A 117 13.15 -6.28 9.14
C SER A 117 13.40 -7.20 10.34
N LYS A 118 12.77 -8.38 10.33
CA LYS A 118 13.13 -9.53 11.17
C LYS A 118 13.45 -10.70 10.24
N SER A 119 14.68 -11.22 10.32
CA SER A 119 15.17 -12.30 9.46
C SER A 119 14.96 -12.05 7.96
N GLY A 120 15.20 -10.81 7.52
CA GLY A 120 15.03 -10.40 6.11
C GLY A 120 13.57 -10.20 5.67
N ARG A 121 12.59 -10.28 6.57
CA ARG A 121 11.17 -10.01 6.28
C ARG A 121 10.67 -8.77 7.02
N TYR A 122 9.81 -8.01 6.36
CA TYR A 122 9.20 -6.79 6.88
C TYR A 122 7.77 -7.03 7.37
N SER A 123 7.10 -8.03 6.80
CA SER A 123 5.69 -8.32 7.04
C SER A 123 5.32 -8.50 8.52
N GLU A 124 6.20 -9.05 9.35
CA GLU A 124 5.95 -9.22 10.79
C GLU A 124 5.80 -7.88 11.50
N LYS A 125 6.74 -6.94 11.29
CA LYS A 125 6.72 -5.62 11.95
C LYS A 125 5.52 -4.80 11.50
N VAL A 126 5.18 -4.88 10.21
CA VAL A 126 3.97 -4.26 9.66
C VAL A 126 2.71 -4.86 10.28
N ARG A 127 2.62 -6.19 10.39
CA ARG A 127 1.46 -6.87 10.99
C ARG A 127 1.26 -6.48 12.46
N ILE A 128 2.34 -6.43 13.25
CA ILE A 128 2.27 -6.05 14.67
C ILE A 128 1.82 -4.59 14.81
N TRP A 129 2.38 -3.67 14.02
CA TRP A 129 1.98 -2.26 14.08
C TRP A 129 0.55 -2.04 13.62
N PHE A 130 0.15 -2.64 12.50
CA PHE A 130 -1.14 -2.39 11.88
C PHE A 130 -2.30 -3.08 12.62
N SER A 131 -2.13 -4.36 12.96
CA SER A 131 -3.19 -5.20 13.57
C SER A 131 -3.00 -5.46 15.06
N GLY A 132 -1.87 -5.09 15.65
CA GLY A 132 -1.58 -5.37 17.05
C GLY A 132 -1.06 -6.78 17.32
N GLU A 133 -0.66 -7.02 18.57
CA GLU A 133 -0.15 -8.31 19.05
C GLU A 133 -0.37 -8.47 20.55
N GLY A 134 -0.98 -9.60 20.95
CA GLY A 134 -1.37 -9.82 22.33
C GLY A 134 -2.27 -8.69 22.82
N GLU A 135 -1.88 -8.04 23.90
CA GLU A 135 -2.59 -6.89 24.49
C GLU A 135 -2.27 -5.55 23.79
N ARG A 136 -1.25 -5.51 22.92
CA ARG A 136 -0.85 -4.29 22.22
C ARG A 136 -1.81 -3.99 21.08
N LEU A 137 -2.55 -2.88 21.22
CA LEU A 137 -3.40 -2.33 20.16
C LEU A 137 -2.57 -1.87 18.95
N GLY A 138 -3.00 -2.29 17.76
CA GLY A 138 -2.45 -1.83 16.48
C GLY A 138 -3.11 -0.54 15.98
N TYR A 139 -2.70 -0.12 14.79
CA TYR A 139 -3.29 1.02 14.09
C TYR A 139 -4.81 0.88 13.91
N LEU A 140 -5.28 -0.30 13.50
CA LEU A 140 -6.71 -0.58 13.33
C LEU A 140 -7.52 -0.25 14.59
N GLN A 141 -7.12 -0.79 15.74
CA GLN A 141 -7.85 -0.58 17.00
C GLN A 141 -7.78 0.88 17.44
N LYS A 142 -6.65 1.55 17.21
CA LYS A 142 -6.51 2.98 17.49
C LYS A 142 -7.37 3.86 16.58
N CYS A 143 -7.74 3.37 15.41
CA CYS A 143 -8.75 3.96 14.53
C CYS A 143 -10.18 3.50 14.84
N GLY A 144 -10.41 2.78 15.95
CA GLY A 144 -11.73 2.26 16.31
C GLY A 144 -12.20 1.06 15.49
N LEU A 145 -11.30 0.39 14.76
CA LEU A 145 -11.64 -0.73 13.89
C LEU A 145 -11.24 -2.09 14.51
N PRO A 146 -12.12 -3.10 14.43
CA PRO A 146 -11.78 -4.45 14.85
C PRO A 146 -10.90 -5.14 13.79
N ASN A 147 -10.10 -6.12 14.20
CA ASN A 147 -9.33 -6.98 13.28
C ASN A 147 -10.21 -8.02 12.58
N ILE A 148 -11.38 -8.32 13.15
CA ILE A 148 -12.31 -9.36 12.73
C ILE A 148 -13.71 -8.76 12.78
N ASP A 149 -14.47 -8.90 11.70
CA ASP A 149 -15.85 -8.42 11.67
C ASP A 149 -16.85 -9.41 12.28
N GLN A 150 -18.14 -9.04 12.25
CA GLN A 150 -19.22 -9.86 12.77
C GLN A 150 -19.40 -11.19 12.02
N GLN A 151 -18.92 -11.28 10.78
CA GLN A 151 -18.92 -12.48 9.96
C GLN A 151 -17.66 -13.33 10.13
N GLY A 152 -16.74 -12.92 11.02
CA GLY A 152 -15.49 -13.62 11.28
C GLY A 152 -14.37 -13.30 10.28
N LEU A 153 -14.59 -12.47 9.26
CA LEU A 153 -13.60 -12.12 8.24
C LEU A 153 -12.57 -11.15 8.79
N LYS A 154 -11.31 -11.38 8.40
CA LYS A 154 -10.17 -10.59 8.88
C LYS A 154 -9.90 -9.37 8.00
N THR A 155 -9.54 -8.27 8.64
CA THR A 155 -8.90 -7.12 8.01
C THR A 155 -7.44 -7.00 8.48
N ALA A 156 -6.55 -6.70 7.54
CA ALA A 156 -5.12 -6.55 7.79
C ALA A 156 -4.50 -5.61 6.75
N ILE A 157 -3.20 -5.34 6.82
CA ILE A 157 -2.55 -4.50 5.81
C ILE A 157 -2.74 -5.04 4.38
N SER A 158 -2.73 -6.37 4.21
CA SER A 158 -2.98 -7.03 2.93
C SER A 158 -4.42 -6.89 2.43
N SER A 159 -5.36 -6.42 3.26
CA SER A 159 -6.73 -6.11 2.83
C SER A 159 -6.78 -4.87 1.93
N LEU A 160 -5.80 -3.95 2.03
CA LEU A 160 -5.69 -2.81 1.12
C LEU A 160 -5.43 -3.25 -0.32
N ARG A 161 -4.72 -4.36 -0.50
CA ARG A 161 -4.57 -5.00 -1.82
C ARG A 161 -5.90 -5.49 -2.38
N LEU A 162 -6.79 -6.03 -1.56
CA LEU A 162 -8.13 -6.44 -2.00
C LEU A 162 -8.97 -5.22 -2.42
N ASN A 163 -8.81 -4.08 -1.73
CA ASN A 163 -9.41 -2.82 -2.17
C ASN A 163 -8.84 -2.34 -3.52
N PHE A 164 -7.53 -2.46 -3.73
CA PHE A 164 -6.91 -2.14 -5.02
C PHE A 164 -7.45 -3.04 -6.12
N GLU A 165 -7.38 -4.36 -5.93
CA GLU A 165 -7.87 -5.40 -6.84
C GLU A 165 -9.31 -5.16 -7.28
N GLN A 166 -10.24 -4.92 -6.35
CA GLN A 166 -11.65 -4.67 -6.67
C GLN A 166 -11.83 -3.47 -7.61
N GLN A 167 -11.06 -2.41 -7.42
CA GLN A 167 -11.19 -1.19 -8.20
C GLN A 167 -10.55 -1.33 -9.60
N ILE A 168 -9.34 -1.90 -9.67
CA ILE A 168 -8.68 -2.10 -10.96
C ILE A 168 -9.36 -3.19 -11.79
N TYR A 169 -10.02 -4.18 -11.17
CA TYR A 169 -10.79 -5.19 -11.89
C TYR A 169 -11.94 -4.57 -12.68
N ILE A 170 -12.73 -3.71 -12.02
CA ILE A 170 -13.85 -2.99 -12.66
C ILE A 170 -13.33 -2.12 -13.80
N SER A 171 -12.26 -1.35 -13.56
CA SER A 171 -11.67 -0.48 -14.59
C SER A 171 -11.11 -1.28 -15.78
N ALA A 172 -10.39 -2.37 -15.52
CA ALA A 172 -9.85 -3.25 -16.55
C ALA A 172 -10.94 -3.88 -17.41
N ILE A 173 -12.08 -4.27 -16.83
CA ILE A 173 -13.24 -4.77 -17.58
C ILE A 173 -13.83 -3.67 -18.46
N GLN A 174 -14.06 -2.47 -17.92
CA GLN A 174 -14.64 -1.35 -18.66
C GLN A 174 -13.77 -0.93 -19.85
N LEU A 175 -12.45 -1.08 -19.74
CA LEU A 175 -11.50 -0.81 -20.81
C LEU A 175 -11.31 -1.98 -21.79
N GLY A 176 -11.90 -3.15 -21.53
CA GLY A 176 -11.67 -4.36 -22.32
C GLY A 176 -10.25 -4.91 -22.20
N LYS A 177 -9.56 -4.64 -21.08
CA LYS A 177 -8.15 -4.97 -20.83
C LYS A 177 -7.98 -5.83 -19.57
N ARG A 178 -8.75 -6.91 -19.43
CA ARG A 178 -8.68 -7.81 -18.25
C ARG A 178 -7.26 -8.25 -17.87
N PRO A 179 -6.35 -8.61 -18.80
CA PRO A 179 -4.98 -8.99 -18.44
C PRO A 179 -4.20 -7.91 -17.69
N ALA A 180 -4.58 -6.62 -17.84
CA ALA A 180 -3.98 -5.53 -17.08
C ALA A 180 -4.15 -5.72 -15.57
N MET A 181 -5.29 -6.24 -15.12
CA MET A 181 -5.51 -6.52 -13.70
C MET A 181 -4.55 -7.59 -13.20
N SER A 182 -4.48 -8.72 -13.92
CA SER A 182 -3.58 -9.83 -13.56
C SER A 182 -2.12 -9.38 -13.54
N TYR A 183 -1.70 -8.59 -14.53
CA TYR A 183 -0.36 -7.99 -14.56
C TYR A 183 -0.10 -7.08 -13.35
N LEU A 184 -0.99 -6.13 -13.06
CA LEU A 184 -0.86 -5.16 -11.95
C LEU A 184 -0.87 -5.81 -10.57
N LEU A 185 -1.51 -6.97 -10.43
CA LEU A 185 -1.48 -7.76 -9.20
C LEU A 185 -0.30 -8.74 -9.18
N GLY A 186 0.42 -8.93 -10.29
CA GLY A 186 1.46 -9.95 -10.38
C GLY A 186 0.89 -11.38 -10.35
N LEU A 187 -0.36 -11.55 -10.78
CA LEU A 187 -0.99 -12.85 -10.96
C LEU A 187 -0.53 -13.48 -12.27
N LYS A 188 -0.52 -14.81 -12.29
CA LYS A 188 -0.27 -15.63 -13.48
C LYS A 188 -1.61 -16.11 -14.02
N GLU A 189 -1.75 -16.16 -15.35
CA GLU A 189 -2.92 -16.73 -16.02
C GLU A 189 -2.54 -18.10 -16.57
N ASP A 190 -3.33 -19.13 -16.25
CA ASP A 190 -3.06 -20.53 -16.62
C ASP A 190 -1.64 -21.02 -16.26
N GLY A 191 -1.10 -20.50 -15.15
CA GLY A 191 0.25 -20.82 -14.67
C GLY A 191 1.38 -20.06 -15.38
N ALA A 192 1.09 -19.28 -16.42
CA ALA A 192 2.04 -18.48 -17.18
C ALA A 192 2.10 -17.02 -16.71
N ALA A 193 3.26 -16.40 -16.91
CA ALA A 193 3.41 -14.97 -16.69
C ALA A 193 2.56 -14.18 -17.69
N VAL A 194 1.84 -13.17 -17.22
CA VAL A 194 1.12 -12.23 -18.09
C VAL A 194 2.13 -11.23 -18.64
N GLU A 195 2.17 -11.08 -19.96
CA GLU A 195 3.06 -10.13 -20.62
C GLU A 195 2.81 -8.70 -20.14
N LYS A 196 3.87 -7.89 -20.13
CA LYS A 196 3.76 -6.48 -19.78
C LYS A 196 2.90 -5.76 -20.81
N LEU A 197 1.85 -5.10 -20.34
CA LEU A 197 1.04 -4.20 -21.16
C LEU A 197 1.66 -2.81 -21.23
N ASP A 198 1.20 -2.05 -22.22
CA ASP A 198 1.53 -0.63 -22.38
C ASP A 198 1.22 0.17 -21.09
N LEU A 199 2.15 1.05 -20.71
CA LEU A 199 2.06 1.80 -19.45
C LEU A 199 0.89 2.80 -19.43
N GLU A 200 0.45 3.30 -20.58
CA GLU A 200 -0.74 4.15 -20.68
C GLU A 200 -2.00 3.34 -20.38
N ILE A 201 -2.08 2.09 -20.86
CA ILE A 201 -3.17 1.17 -20.49
C ILE A 201 -3.18 0.92 -18.99
N LEU A 202 -2.02 0.58 -18.40
CA LEU A 202 -1.92 0.35 -16.95
C LEU A 202 -2.31 1.61 -16.15
N SER A 203 -1.88 2.78 -16.60
CA SER A 203 -2.21 4.06 -15.95
C SER A 203 -3.71 4.35 -16.01
N ARG A 204 -4.35 4.08 -17.15
CA ARG A 204 -5.81 4.22 -17.30
C ARG A 204 -6.61 3.25 -16.43
N VAL A 205 -6.08 2.05 -16.17
CA VAL A 205 -6.70 1.07 -15.27
C VAL A 205 -6.58 1.50 -13.80
N ILE A 206 -5.46 2.10 -13.42
CA ILE A 206 -5.19 2.57 -12.05
C ILE A 206 -5.88 3.90 -11.75
N LYS A 207 -6.02 4.80 -12.73
CA LYS A 207 -6.54 6.17 -12.56
C LYS A 207 -7.87 6.27 -11.80
N PRO A 208 -8.84 5.34 -11.94
CA PRO A 208 -10.10 5.41 -11.20
C PRO A 208 -10.03 4.89 -9.76
N VAL A 209 -8.86 4.40 -9.31
CA VAL A 209 -8.67 4.00 -7.90
C VAL A 209 -8.97 5.22 -7.03
N ARG A 210 -9.92 5.03 -6.13
CA ARG A 210 -10.49 6.09 -5.31
C ARG A 210 -9.41 6.79 -4.49
N VAL A 211 -9.47 8.12 -4.46
CA VAL A 211 -8.65 8.88 -3.51
C VAL A 211 -9.24 8.74 -2.10
N VAL A 212 -8.46 8.19 -1.17
CA VAL A 212 -8.95 7.85 0.18
C VAL A 212 -9.17 9.07 1.05
N ASN A 213 -8.34 10.11 0.87
CA ASN A 213 -8.45 11.40 1.54
C ASN A 213 -7.55 12.42 0.82
N ASN A 214 -8.15 13.48 0.25
CA ASN A 214 -7.44 14.53 -0.50
C ASN A 214 -6.64 15.50 0.40
N HIS A 215 -6.78 15.39 1.73
CA HIS A 215 -6.09 16.25 2.69
C HIS A 215 -4.85 15.58 3.30
N ILE A 216 -4.56 14.33 2.93
CA ILE A 216 -3.34 13.64 3.34
C ILE A 216 -2.14 14.42 2.81
N SER A 217 -1.22 14.75 3.72
CA SER A 217 -0.01 15.48 3.39
C SER A 217 1.15 14.98 4.24
N TRP A 218 2.21 14.59 3.54
CA TRP A 218 3.48 14.23 4.15
C TRP A 218 4.05 15.38 4.99
N GLN A 219 3.89 16.61 4.52
CA GLN A 219 4.32 17.79 5.25
C GLN A 219 3.56 17.93 6.58
N ARG A 220 2.23 17.79 6.55
CA ARG A 220 1.42 17.82 7.78
C ARG A 220 1.88 16.73 8.74
N PHE A 221 2.10 15.50 8.25
CA PHE A 221 2.57 14.39 9.08
C PHE A 221 3.87 14.69 9.84
N VAL A 222 4.85 15.33 9.21
CA VAL A 222 6.13 15.65 9.85
C VAL A 222 6.02 16.83 10.81
N GLU A 223 5.10 17.76 10.57
CA GLU A 223 4.86 18.97 11.38
C GLU A 223 3.87 18.77 12.54
N ARG A 224 3.28 17.57 12.69
CA ARG A 224 2.29 17.27 13.76
C ARG A 224 2.84 17.55 15.15
N HIS A 225 1.97 18.05 16.03
CA HIS A 225 2.27 18.34 17.44
C HIS A 225 1.76 17.23 18.36
#